data_AF-A0A820UHE8-F1
#
_entry.id   AF-A0A820UHE8-F1
#
_cell.length_a   1.000
_cell.length_b   1.000
_cell.length_c   1.000
_cell.angle_alpha   90.00
_cell.angle_beta   90.00
_cell.angle_gamma   90.00
#
_symmetry.space_group_name_H-M   'P 1'
#
loop_
_entity.id
_entity.type
_entity.pdbx_description
1 polymer ?
#
loop_
_entity_poly.entity_id
_entity_poly.type
_entity_poly.pdbx_seq_one_letter_code
_entity_poly.pdbx_strand_id
1 'polypeptide(L)'
;LYVNRIKNNPITLILGSDGKPTFKSSKTSAWPVLCTIAEIPPPIRDYQQNVMLFGLYHSPVGPTAESLLGKIVKAIERLRRTGLTIDLGARDKTSNSQV
;
A
#
# COMPACT_ATOMS: atom_id res chain seq x y z
N LEU A 1 22.97 10.77 30.19
CA LEU A 1 21.87 9.84 29.88
C LEU A 1 21.16 10.34 28.62
N TYR A 2 21.53 9.82 27.45
CA TYR A 2 20.94 10.21 26.17
C TYR A 2 19.56 9.56 26.07
N VAL A 3 18.50 10.33 26.33
CA VAL A 3 17.13 9.89 26.06
C VAL A 3 16.93 9.95 24.55
N ASN A 4 16.95 8.79 23.90
CA ASN A 4 16.62 8.63 22.48
C ASN A 4 15.16 9.05 22.28
N ARG A 5 14.91 10.34 22.03
CA ARG A 5 13.63 10.79 21.49
C ARG A 5 13.53 10.22 20.08
N ILE A 6 12.71 9.20 19.90
CA ILE A 6 12.22 8.83 18.57
C ILE A 6 11.54 10.10 18.04
N LYS A 7 12.20 10.83 17.14
CA LYS A 7 11.55 11.92 16.40
C LYS A 7 10.48 11.25 15.55
N ASN A 8 9.24 11.38 15.96
CA ASN A 8 8.09 10.99 15.15
C ASN A 8 8.10 11.88 13.92
N ASN A 9 8.66 11.36 12.83
CA ASN A 9 8.56 11.96 11.51
C ASN A 9 7.42 11.24 10.79
N PRO A 10 6.16 11.70 10.94
CA PRO A 10 5.04 11.08 10.24
C PRO A 10 5.27 11.20 8.73
N ILE A 11 5.00 10.11 8.00
CA ILE A 11 5.01 10.10 6.54
C ILE A 11 3.55 10.11 6.10
N THR A 12 3.19 11.07 5.25
CA THR A 12 1.84 11.22 4.74
C THR A 12 1.74 10.59 3.35
N LEU A 13 0.80 9.68 3.18
CA LEU A 13 0.53 9.06 1.88
C LEU A 13 -0.69 9.70 1.23
N ILE A 14 -0.54 10.14 -0.02
CA ILE A 14 -1.65 10.51 -0.89
C ILE A 14 -2.08 9.25 -1.60
N LEU A 15 -3.35 8.89 -1.49
CA LEU A 15 -3.93 7.69 -2.07
C LEU A 15 -4.91 8.08 -3.18
N GLY A 16 -4.83 7.39 -4.31
CA GLY A 16 -5.76 7.56 -5.42
C GLY A 16 -6.00 6.24 -6.14
N SER A 17 -7.12 6.15 -6.86
CA SER A 17 -7.31 5.11 -7.88
C SER A 17 -7.12 5.77 -9.24
N ASP A 18 -6.44 5.09 -10.15
CA ASP A 18 -6.42 5.53 -11.54
C ASP A 18 -7.86 5.54 -12.09
N GLY A 19 -8.13 6.41 -13.07
CA GLY A 19 -9.43 6.55 -13.72
C GLY A 19 -9.78 5.39 -14.65
N LYS A 20 -8.88 4.43 -14.85
CA LYS A 20 -9.09 3.24 -15.69
C LYS A 20 -8.68 1.94 -14.97
N PRO A 21 -9.39 0.83 -15.19
CA PRO A 21 -9.02 -0.45 -14.62
C PRO A 21 -7.77 -1.02 -15.31
N THR A 22 -6.85 -1.58 -14.53
CA THR A 22 -5.65 -2.26 -15.06
C THR A 22 -6.00 -3.63 -15.66
N PHE A 23 -7.07 -4.26 -15.14
CA PHE A 23 -7.59 -5.52 -15.66
C PHE A 23 -9.11 -5.47 -15.72
N LYS A 24 -9.68 -5.98 -16.81
CA LYS A 24 -11.13 -6.03 -17.04
C LYS A 24 -11.55 -7.45 -17.43
N SER A 25 -12.47 -8.02 -16.68
CA SER A 25 -13.20 -9.25 -17.02
C SER A 25 -14.69 -8.92 -17.21
N SER A 26 -15.46 -9.88 -17.75
CA SER A 26 -16.92 -9.72 -17.91
C SER A 26 -17.66 -9.56 -16.58
N LYS A 27 -17.07 -9.98 -15.45
CA LYS A 27 -17.70 -9.95 -14.12
C LYS A 27 -17.00 -9.04 -13.12
N THR A 28 -15.72 -8.72 -13.31
CA THR A 28 -14.91 -7.99 -12.33
C THR A 28 -13.87 -7.14 -13.02
N SER A 29 -13.60 -5.96 -12.47
CA SER A 29 -12.43 -5.16 -12.85
C SER A 29 -11.49 -5.02 -11.64
N ALA A 30 -10.19 -4.90 -11.91
CA ALA A 30 -9.20 -4.56 -10.91
C ALA A 30 -8.71 -3.13 -11.17
N TRP A 31 -8.91 -2.27 -10.18
CA TRP A 31 -8.55 -0.87 -10.22
C TRP A 31 -7.29 -0.66 -9.40
N PRO A 32 -6.22 -0.07 -9.97
CA PRO A 32 -4.97 0.12 -9.24
C PRO A 32 -5.15 1.25 -8.24
N VAL A 33 -4.86 0.97 -6.98
CA VAL A 33 -4.73 1.99 -5.94
C VAL A 33 -3.28 2.41 -5.90
N LEU A 34 -3.00 3.63 -6.31
CA LEU A 34 -1.68 4.23 -6.35
C LEU A 34 -1.47 5.11 -5.11
N CYS A 35 -0.24 5.20 -4.64
CA CYS A 35 0.13 6.15 -3.60
C CYS A 35 1.43 6.89 -3.88
N THR A 36 1.50 8.11 -3.36
CA THR A 36 2.71 8.95 -3.36
C THR A 36 2.95 9.50 -1.96
N ILE A 37 4.19 9.91 -1.70
CA ILE A 37 4.58 10.58 -0.45
C ILE A 37 4.30 12.07 -0.58
N ALA A 38 3.50 12.63 0.32
CA ALA A 38 3.03 14.01 0.24
C ALA A 38 4.18 15.03 0.41
N GLU A 39 5.18 14.66 1.20
CA GLU A 39 6.36 15.46 1.53
C GLU A 39 7.30 15.64 0.34
N ILE A 40 7.16 14.85 -0.73
CA ILE A 40 7.87 15.06 -1.98
C ILE A 40 7.17 16.18 -2.76
N PRO A 41 7.87 17.26 -3.16
CA PRO A 41 7.27 18.34 -3.92
C PRO A 41 7.02 17.95 -5.39
N PRO A 42 6.01 18.54 -6.06
CA PRO A 42 5.90 18.52 -7.51
C PRO A 42 7.10 19.21 -8.19
N PRO A 43 7.49 18.83 -9.43
CA PRO A 43 6.97 17.68 -10.20
C PRO A 43 7.62 16.35 -9.79
N ILE A 44 8.59 16.37 -8.88
CA ILE A 44 9.39 15.19 -8.51
C ILE A 44 8.48 14.06 -8.02
N ARG A 45 7.47 14.39 -7.22
CA ARG A 45 6.47 13.44 -6.73
C ARG A 45 5.74 12.69 -7.84
N ASP A 46 5.52 13.35 -8.97
CA ASP A 46 4.69 12.83 -10.06
C ASP A 46 5.50 11.99 -11.05
N TYR A 47 6.83 11.90 -10.88
CA TYR A 47 7.63 10.92 -11.61
C TYR A 47 7.18 9.50 -11.27
N GLN A 48 6.98 8.66 -12.29
CA GLN A 48 6.45 7.31 -12.13
C GLN A 48 7.25 6.45 -11.13
N GLN A 49 8.57 6.66 -11.04
CA GLN A 49 9.45 5.98 -10.06
C GLN A 49 9.14 6.32 -8.60
N ASN A 50 8.42 7.41 -8.34
CA ASN A 50 7.99 7.87 -7.02
C ASN A 50 6.51 7.56 -6.73
N VAL A 51 5.83 6.89 -7.67
CA VAL A 51 4.46 6.39 -7.51
C VAL A 51 4.51 4.91 -7.19
N MET A 52 3.91 4.52 -6.07
CA MET A 52 3.86 3.13 -5.62
C MET A 52 2.47 2.53 -5.89
N LEU A 53 2.43 1.25 -6.27
CA LEU A 53 1.19 0.48 -6.26
C LEU A 53 0.88 0.10 -4.81
N PHE A 54 -0.12 0.74 -4.22
CA PHE A 54 -0.55 0.46 -2.85
C PHE A 54 -1.42 -0.79 -2.77
N GLY A 55 -2.24 -1.06 -3.78
CA GLY A 55 -3.08 -2.25 -3.82
C GLY A 55 -3.97 -2.32 -5.05
N LEU A 56 -4.82 -3.36 -5.08
CA LEU A 56 -5.80 -3.58 -6.14
C LEU A 56 -7.21 -3.57 -5.54
N TYR A 57 -8.06 -2.69 -6.07
CA TYR A 57 -9.47 -2.64 -5.71
C TYR A 57 -10.29 -3.47 -6.70
N HIS A 58 -10.84 -4.59 -6.23
CA HIS A 58 -11.61 -5.50 -7.08
C HIS A 58 -13.10 -5.15 -7.04
N SER A 59 -13.64 -4.66 -8.16
CA SER A 59 -15.04 -4.29 -8.30
C SER A 59 -15.39 -4.07 -9.78
N PRO A 60 -16.63 -4.35 -10.22
CA PRO A 60 -17.10 -3.96 -11.54
C PRO A 60 -16.99 -2.45 -11.79
N VAL A 61 -17.20 -1.64 -10.75
CA VAL A 61 -17.13 -0.18 -10.76
C VAL A 61 -15.91 0.33 -10.00
N GLY A 62 -15.34 1.45 -10.43
CA GLY A 62 -14.20 2.07 -9.77
C GLY A 62 -14.50 2.46 -8.32
N PRO A 63 -13.48 2.51 -7.45
CA PRO A 63 -13.68 2.95 -6.08
C PRO A 63 -14.06 4.43 -6.03
N THR A 64 -15.08 4.76 -5.25
CA THR A 64 -15.26 6.13 -4.77
C THR A 64 -14.21 6.44 -3.70
N ALA A 65 -13.85 7.72 -3.53
CA ALA A 65 -12.93 8.13 -2.47
C ALA A 65 -13.38 7.63 -1.09
N GLU A 66 -14.68 7.75 -0.80
CA GLU A 66 -15.28 7.27 0.45
C GLU A 66 -15.16 5.76 0.62
N SER A 67 -15.45 4.96 -0.41
CA SER A 67 -15.33 3.50 -0.34
C SER A 67 -13.89 3.05 -0.11
N LEU A 68 -12.93 3.67 -0.81
CA LEU A 68 -11.52 3.35 -0.68
C LEU A 68 -10.99 3.75 0.70
N LEU A 69 -11.15 5.02 1.08
CA LEU A 69 -10.65 5.54 2.35
C LEU A 69 -11.34 4.86 3.53
N GLY A 70 -12.66 4.61 3.46
CA GLY A 70 -13.40 3.91 4.50
C GLY A 70 -12.87 2.51 4.77
N LYS A 71 -12.47 1.76 3.72
CA LYS A 71 -11.83 0.44 3.88
C LYS A 71 -10.44 0.55 4.52
N ILE A 72 -9.65 1.54 4.10
CA ILE A 72 -8.30 1.77 4.61
C ILE A 72 -8.34 2.17 6.09
N VAL A 73 -9.20 3.13 6.47
CA VAL A 73 -9.37 3.56 7.87
C VAL A 73 -9.78 2.39 8.76
N LYS A 74 -10.73 1.56 8.31
CA LYS A 74 -11.12 0.34 9.05
C LYS A 74 -9.95 -0.63 9.20
N ALA A 75 -9.13 -0.81 8.17
CA ALA A 75 -7.96 -1.68 8.23
C ALA A 75 -6.88 -1.14 9.19
N ILE A 76 -6.64 0.17 9.18
CA ILE A 76 -5.71 0.85 10.11
C ILE A 76 -6.22 0.74 11.55
N GLU A 77 -7.51 1.00 11.79
CA GLU A 77 -8.10 0.85 13.13
C GLU A 77 -8.02 -0.59 13.64
N ARG A 78 -8.23 -1.57 12.76
CA ARG A 78 -8.04 -2.98 13.09
C ARG A 78 -6.58 -3.23 13.48
N LEU A 79 -5.63 -2.82 12.65
CA LEU A 79 -4.19 -3.00 12.90
C LEU A 79 -3.75 -2.30 14.19
N ARG A 80 -4.30 -1.12 14.49
CA ARG A 80 -4.05 -0.41 15.75
C ARG A 80 -4.51 -1.20 16.97
N ARG A 81 -5.61 -1.95 16.87
CA ARG A 81 -6.18 -2.74 17.97
C ARG A 81 -5.54 -4.12 18.11
N THR A 82 -5.28 -4.80 16.99
CA THR A 82 -4.83 -6.20 16.97
C THR A 82 -3.32 -6.34 16.85
N GLY A 83 -2.62 -5.25 16.51
CA GLY A 83 -1.24 -5.32 16.06
C GLY A 83 -1.11 -5.95 14.67
N LEU A 84 0.13 -6.27 14.30
CA LEU A 84 0.51 -6.93 13.05
C LEU A 84 1.33 -8.17 13.39
N THR A 85 0.90 -9.34 12.91
CA THR A 85 1.67 -10.58 12.96
C THR A 85 2.12 -10.92 11.54
N ILE A 86 3.43 -11.03 11.35
CA ILE A 86 4.03 -11.41 10.06
C ILE A 86 4.57 -12.82 10.22
N ASP A 87 3.98 -13.78 9.51
CA ASP A 87 4.56 -15.11 9.34
C ASP A 87 5.47 -15.08 8.11
N LEU A 88 6.77 -15.30 8.32
CA LEU A 88 7.78 -15.30 7.26
C LEU A 88 7.95 -16.68 6.62
N GLY A 89 7.24 -17.70 7.10
CA GLY A 89 7.45 -19.09 6.74
C GLY A 89 8.82 -19.60 7.20
N ALA A 90 8.95 -20.92 7.38
CA ALA A 90 10.28 -21.51 7.50
C ALA A 90 10.98 -21.38 6.14
N ARG A 91 12.17 -20.77 6.11
CA ARG A 91 13.07 -20.91 4.95
C ARG A 91 13.45 -22.38 4.87
N ASP A 92 12.96 -23.09 3.85
CA ASP A 92 13.57 -24.36 3.47
C ASP A 92 15.03 -24.09 3.09
N LYS A 93 15.93 -24.50 3.98
CA LYS A 93 17.35 -24.59 3.66
C LYS A 93 17.51 -25.82 2.76
N THR A 94 17.17 -25.70 1.48
CA THR A 94 17.65 -26.66 0.50
C THR A 94 19.12 -26.34 0.24
N SER A 95 19.99 -26.87 1.11
CA SER A 95 21.40 -27.01 0.82
C SER A 95 21.54 -28.01 -0.32
N ASN A 96 21.67 -27.51 -1.55
CA ASN A 96 22.35 -28.27 -2.60
C ASN A 96 23.69 -27.59 -2.87
N SER A 97 24.62 -27.83 -1.95
CA SER A 97 26.03 -27.92 -2.31
C SER A 97 26.22 -29.25 -3.04
N GLN A 98 26.26 -29.23 -4.36
CA GLN A 98 26.94 -30.27 -5.14
C GLN A 98 27.71 -29.57 -6.26
N VAL A 99 29.02 -29.43 -6.03
CA VAL A 99 30.15 -30.08 -6.72
C VAL A 99 30.44 -29.43 -8.06
#